data_AF-A0AAN5FZR9-F1
#
_entry.id   AF-A0AAN5FZR9-F1
#
_cell.length_a   1.000
_cell.length_b   1.000
_cell.length_c   1.000
_cell.angle_alpha   90.00
_cell.angle_beta   90.00
_cell.angle_gamma   90.00
#
_symmetry.space_group_name_H-M   'P 1'
#
loop_
_entity.id
_entity.type
_entity.pdbx_description
1 polymer ?
#
loop_
_entity_poly.entity_id
_entity_poly.type
_entity_poly.pdbx_seq_one_letter_code
_entity_poly.pdbx_strand_id
1 'polypeptide(L)'
;MNISEQQLNNMMAAVSVALQPLVRVVPMTAVEWADQNYYLPKESSYGEGEWKTLPFQIAIMNCMGNDQVRTVNLIKSARVGYTKMLLGVVGYFIEHKSRNSLLFQPTDSAAEDFMKSHVEATIRNVPCLKDLSPWLGRKHRDNTLTLKRFSSGVGFWCLGGAAAKNYREKSVDVVCYDELSSFEPDVEKEGSPTLLGDKRIEGSVWPKSIRGSTPKIKGTCQIEKAANESAHFMRFYV
;
A
#
# COMPACT_ATOMS: atom_id res chain seq x y z
N MET A 1 -24.70 46.12 -6.88
CA MET A 1 -23.39 45.48 -7.13
C MET A 1 -23.68 43.98 -7.24
N ASN A 2 -23.73 43.42 -8.44
CA ASN A 2 -24.05 42.00 -8.64
C ASN A 2 -22.77 41.18 -8.50
N ILE A 3 -22.85 40.10 -7.71
CA ILE A 3 -21.78 39.11 -7.62
C ILE A 3 -21.68 38.41 -8.97
N SER A 4 -20.50 38.37 -9.57
CA SER A 4 -20.29 37.65 -10.83
C SER A 4 -20.29 36.14 -10.60
N GLU A 5 -20.60 35.37 -11.65
CA GLU A 5 -20.55 33.91 -11.61
C GLU A 5 -19.15 33.39 -11.21
N GLN A 6 -18.10 34.07 -11.67
CA GLN A 6 -16.72 33.78 -11.27
C GLN A 6 -16.49 33.99 -9.76
N GLN A 7 -17.04 35.07 -9.19
CA GLN A 7 -16.92 35.34 -7.74
C GLN A 7 -17.68 34.29 -6.93
N LEU A 8 -18.85 33.85 -7.40
CA LEU A 8 -19.62 32.76 -6.80
C LEU A 8 -18.86 31.43 -6.84
N ASN A 9 -18.27 31.07 -7.99
CA ASN A 9 -17.46 29.86 -8.13
C ASN A 9 -16.21 29.88 -7.23
N ASN A 10 -15.53 31.02 -7.16
CA ASN A 10 -14.37 31.18 -6.27
C ASN A 10 -14.77 31.06 -4.79
N MET A 11 -15.92 31.62 -4.40
CA MET A 11 -16.44 31.51 -3.04
C MET A 11 -16.80 30.06 -2.70
N MET A 12 -17.49 29.35 -3.59
CA MET A 12 -17.85 27.94 -3.40
C MET A 12 -16.63 27.03 -3.29
N ALA A 13 -15.58 27.29 -4.09
CA ALA A 13 -14.31 26.59 -3.98
C ALA A 13 -13.63 26.85 -2.63
N ALA A 14 -13.57 28.11 -2.20
CA ALA A 14 -12.96 28.49 -0.92
C ALA A 14 -13.71 27.88 0.28
N VAL A 15 -15.05 27.89 0.26
CA VAL A 15 -15.88 27.27 1.31
C VAL A 15 -15.68 25.76 1.34
N SER A 16 -15.69 25.09 0.17
CA SER A 16 -15.45 23.65 0.09
C SER A 16 -14.09 23.27 0.67
N VAL A 17 -13.03 24.02 0.35
CA VAL A 17 -11.67 23.81 0.90
C VAL A 17 -11.65 24.07 2.41
N ALA A 18 -12.32 25.13 2.89
CA ALA A 18 -12.37 25.47 4.31
C ALA A 18 -13.12 24.43 5.16
N LEU A 19 -14.14 23.78 4.59
CA LEU A 19 -14.92 22.73 5.27
C LEU A 19 -14.30 21.34 5.15
N GLN A 20 -13.35 21.14 4.24
CA GLN A 20 -12.70 19.85 4.00
C GLN A 20 -12.13 19.19 5.29
N PRO A 21 -11.51 19.92 6.24
CA PRO A 21 -11.03 19.34 7.50
C PRO A 21 -12.14 18.84 8.44
N LEU A 22 -13.39 19.29 8.25
CA LEU A 22 -14.53 18.90 9.07
C LEU A 22 -15.21 17.63 8.55
N VAL A 23 -14.91 17.23 7.31
CA VAL A 23 -15.42 15.98 6.73
C VAL A 23 -14.76 14.81 7.45
N ARG A 24 -15.53 14.11 8.28
CA ARG A 24 -15.12 12.83 8.87
C ARG A 24 -15.70 11.70 8.05
N VAL A 25 -14.84 10.93 7.41
CA VAL A 25 -15.25 9.71 6.73
C VAL A 25 -15.77 8.71 7.77
N VAL A 26 -16.88 8.05 7.47
CA VAL A 26 -17.44 7.01 8.35
C VAL A 26 -16.38 5.93 8.54
N PRO A 27 -16.02 5.55 9.79
CA PRO A 27 -15.00 4.53 10.02
C PRO A 27 -15.32 3.25 9.27
N MET A 28 -14.37 2.76 8.50
CA MET A 28 -14.50 1.57 7.67
C MET A 28 -13.26 0.70 7.86
N THR A 29 -13.43 -0.62 7.87
CA THR A 29 -12.34 -1.59 7.87
C THR A 29 -11.73 -1.74 6.48
N ALA A 30 -10.53 -2.31 6.39
CA ALA A 30 -9.89 -2.53 5.09
C ALA A 30 -10.68 -3.52 4.21
N VAL A 31 -11.32 -4.52 4.81
CA VAL A 31 -12.20 -5.47 4.10
C VAL A 31 -13.44 -4.78 3.55
N GLU A 32 -14.15 -4.02 4.38
CA GLU A 32 -15.34 -3.28 3.93
C GLU A 32 -14.99 -2.32 2.80
N TRP A 33 -13.85 -1.62 2.89
CA TRP A 33 -13.39 -0.76 1.82
C TRP A 33 -13.08 -1.52 0.54
N ALA A 34 -12.38 -2.66 0.65
CA ALA A 34 -12.01 -3.47 -0.50
C ALA A 34 -13.23 -4.08 -1.19
N ASP A 35 -14.19 -4.63 -0.43
CA ASP A 35 -15.41 -5.22 -0.98
C ASP A 35 -16.34 -4.15 -1.60
N GLN A 36 -16.27 -2.89 -1.16
CA GLN A 36 -17.04 -1.79 -1.74
C GLN A 36 -16.38 -1.14 -2.97
N ASN A 37 -15.05 -1.08 -3.03
CA ASN A 37 -14.33 -0.23 -3.99
C ASN A 37 -13.35 -0.98 -4.89
N TYR A 38 -12.77 -2.09 -4.44
CA TYR A 38 -11.65 -2.71 -5.13
C TYR A 38 -12.12 -3.55 -6.32
N TYR A 39 -11.46 -3.37 -7.47
CA TYR A 39 -11.75 -4.10 -8.70
C TYR A 39 -10.49 -4.79 -9.18
N LEU A 40 -10.61 -6.07 -9.52
CA LEU A 40 -9.53 -6.91 -10.01
C LEU A 40 -9.25 -6.60 -11.49
N PRO A 41 -8.08 -6.03 -11.83
CA PRO A 41 -7.75 -5.71 -13.22
C PRO A 41 -7.52 -6.98 -14.04
N LYS A 42 -8.05 -7.04 -15.26
CA LYS A 42 -7.86 -8.16 -16.20
C LYS A 42 -6.40 -8.43 -16.53
N GLU A 43 -5.58 -7.38 -16.64
CA GLU A 43 -4.19 -7.54 -17.08
C GLU A 43 -3.30 -8.20 -16.00
N SER A 44 -3.77 -8.24 -14.75
CA SER A 44 -2.97 -8.70 -13.62
C SER A 44 -3.70 -9.60 -12.63
N SER A 45 -4.83 -10.16 -13.05
CA SER A 45 -5.68 -11.07 -12.26
C SER A 45 -6.23 -12.19 -13.15
N TYR A 46 -6.43 -13.39 -12.59
CA TYR A 46 -7.01 -14.53 -13.33
C TYR A 46 -8.50 -14.35 -13.63
N GLY A 47 -9.22 -13.65 -12.74
CA GLY A 47 -10.59 -13.20 -12.95
C GLY A 47 -10.62 -11.68 -12.89
N GLU A 48 -11.25 -11.07 -13.88
CA GLU A 48 -11.64 -9.67 -13.85
C GLU A 48 -12.97 -9.55 -13.10
N GLY A 49 -13.12 -8.51 -12.29
CA GLY A 49 -14.39 -8.21 -11.63
C GLY A 49 -14.23 -7.55 -10.27
N GLU A 50 -15.37 -7.34 -9.63
CA GLU A 50 -15.42 -6.85 -8.25
C GLU A 50 -14.67 -7.79 -7.30
N TRP A 51 -13.88 -7.20 -6.41
CA TRP A 51 -13.25 -7.96 -5.35
C TRP A 51 -14.31 -8.51 -4.39
N LYS A 52 -14.15 -9.77 -4.03
CA LYS A 52 -14.90 -10.40 -2.94
C LYS A 52 -13.91 -11.05 -2.00
N THR A 53 -13.81 -10.52 -0.79
CA THR A 53 -12.91 -11.02 0.23
C THR A 53 -13.28 -12.46 0.58
N LEU A 54 -12.32 -13.38 0.40
CA LEU A 54 -12.50 -14.78 0.80
C LEU A 54 -12.45 -14.89 2.32
N PRO A 55 -13.12 -15.89 2.94
CA PRO A 55 -13.23 -15.99 4.40
C PRO A 55 -11.88 -15.91 5.14
N PHE A 56 -10.83 -16.55 4.63
CA PHE A 56 -9.50 -16.53 5.25
C PHE A 56 -8.78 -15.17 5.11
N GLN A 57 -9.15 -14.37 4.10
CA GLN A 57 -8.54 -13.06 3.82
C GLN A 57 -9.07 -11.99 4.78
N ILE A 58 -10.26 -12.16 5.34
CA ILE A 58 -10.95 -11.17 6.19
C ILE A 58 -10.05 -10.74 7.36
N ALA A 59 -9.62 -11.70 8.17
CA ALA A 59 -8.80 -11.40 9.35
C ALA A 59 -7.45 -10.80 8.95
N ILE A 60 -6.84 -11.31 7.87
CA ILE A 60 -5.53 -10.87 7.36
C ILE A 60 -5.60 -9.40 6.93
N MET A 61 -6.53 -9.04 6.05
CA MET A 61 -6.68 -7.68 5.52
C MET A 61 -7.06 -6.69 6.63
N ASN A 62 -7.94 -7.08 7.55
CA ASN A 62 -8.29 -6.22 8.68
C ASN A 62 -7.11 -6.00 9.63
N CYS A 63 -6.26 -7.01 9.89
CA CYS A 63 -5.01 -6.83 10.62
C CYS A 63 -4.05 -5.87 9.88
N MET A 64 -3.92 -6.01 8.56
CA MET A 64 -3.11 -5.09 7.76
C MET A 64 -3.61 -3.65 7.87
N GLY A 65 -4.92 -3.42 7.81
CA GLY A 65 -5.54 -2.08 7.88
C GLY A 65 -5.76 -1.50 9.30
N ASN A 66 -5.62 -2.29 10.37
CA ASN A 66 -5.92 -1.83 11.74
C ASN A 66 -4.71 -1.13 12.39
N ASP A 67 -4.89 0.12 12.86
CA ASP A 67 -3.79 0.92 13.44
C ASP A 67 -3.24 0.37 14.76
N GLN A 68 -3.99 -0.50 15.45
CA GLN A 68 -3.54 -1.17 16.67
C GLN A 68 -2.52 -2.28 16.39
N VAL A 69 -2.48 -2.81 15.17
CA VAL A 69 -1.58 -3.92 14.80
C VAL A 69 -0.39 -3.38 14.03
N ARG A 70 0.69 -2.97 14.70
CA ARG A 70 1.81 -2.29 14.01
C ARG A 70 2.55 -3.16 12.99
N THR A 71 2.69 -4.45 13.25
CA THR A 71 3.43 -5.36 12.37
C THR A 71 2.59 -6.58 12.01
N VAL A 72 2.48 -6.88 10.73
CA VAL A 72 1.77 -8.06 10.20
C VAL A 72 2.75 -8.88 9.38
N ASN A 73 3.07 -10.08 9.87
CA ASN A 73 3.89 -11.06 9.16
C ASN A 73 2.98 -12.18 8.63
N LEU A 74 2.95 -12.37 7.31
CA LEU A 74 2.18 -13.42 6.66
C LEU A 74 3.08 -14.42 5.96
N ILE A 75 3.26 -15.59 6.59
CA ILE A 75 3.76 -16.78 5.91
C ILE A 75 2.60 -17.34 5.09
N LYS A 76 2.74 -17.36 3.76
CA LYS A 76 1.68 -17.79 2.83
C LYS A 76 2.17 -18.82 1.81
N SER A 77 1.27 -19.60 1.23
CA SER A 77 1.56 -20.40 0.04
C SER A 77 1.51 -19.53 -1.22
N ALA A 78 2.03 -20.05 -2.34
CA ALA A 78 1.90 -19.35 -3.62
C ALA A 78 0.43 -19.25 -4.06
N ARG A 79 0.09 -18.20 -4.82
CA ARG A 79 -1.21 -18.03 -5.50
C ARG A 79 -2.45 -17.89 -4.60
N VAL A 80 -2.30 -17.42 -3.36
CA VAL A 80 -3.42 -17.14 -2.44
C VAL A 80 -4.01 -15.71 -2.56
N GLY A 81 -3.66 -14.97 -3.61
CA GLY A 81 -4.15 -13.59 -3.81
C GLY A 81 -3.49 -12.52 -2.94
N TYR A 82 -2.32 -12.81 -2.34
CA TYR A 82 -1.62 -11.87 -1.43
C TYR A 82 -1.38 -10.49 -2.04
N THR A 83 -0.87 -10.42 -3.27
CA THR A 83 -0.64 -9.14 -3.96
C THR A 83 -1.90 -8.28 -4.05
N LYS A 84 -3.07 -8.89 -4.26
CA LYS A 84 -4.35 -8.17 -4.35
C LYS A 84 -4.87 -7.75 -2.98
N MET A 85 -4.71 -8.58 -1.96
CA MET A 85 -4.94 -8.15 -0.57
C MET A 85 -4.08 -6.93 -0.21
N LEU A 86 -2.79 -6.97 -0.54
CA LEU A 86 -1.84 -5.90 -0.26
C LEU A 86 -2.23 -4.59 -0.98
N LEU A 87 -2.57 -4.65 -2.26
CA LEU A 87 -2.99 -3.48 -3.03
C LEU A 87 -4.36 -2.95 -2.62
N GLY A 88 -5.28 -3.82 -2.20
CA GLY A 88 -6.56 -3.39 -1.61
C GLY A 88 -6.35 -2.61 -0.32
N VAL A 89 -5.49 -3.11 0.57
CA VAL A 89 -5.15 -2.41 1.82
C VAL A 89 -4.38 -1.11 1.55
N VAL A 90 -3.47 -1.09 0.57
CA VAL A 90 -2.79 0.15 0.16
C VAL A 90 -3.78 1.16 -0.42
N GLY A 91 -4.75 0.72 -1.22
CA GLY A 91 -5.84 1.58 -1.72
C GLY A 91 -6.64 2.20 -0.57
N TYR A 92 -7.03 1.39 0.41
CA TYR A 92 -7.67 1.84 1.65
C TYR A 92 -6.80 2.86 2.41
N PHE A 93 -5.49 2.67 2.47
CA PHE A 93 -4.59 3.63 3.07
C PHE A 93 -4.51 4.95 2.30
N ILE A 94 -4.51 4.91 0.97
CA ILE A 94 -4.45 6.10 0.11
C ILE A 94 -5.72 6.93 0.24
N GLU A 95 -6.88 6.30 0.08
CA GLU A 95 -8.16 6.99 -0.06
C GLU A 95 -8.81 7.24 1.31
N HIS A 96 -8.94 6.20 2.13
CA HIS A 96 -9.72 6.28 3.36
C HIS A 96 -8.91 6.86 4.53
N LYS A 97 -7.66 6.41 4.72
CA LYS A 97 -6.81 6.83 5.86
C LYS A 97 -5.84 7.97 5.56
N SER A 98 -5.70 8.35 4.29
CA SER A 98 -4.74 9.36 3.83
C SER A 98 -3.30 9.12 4.34
N ARG A 99 -2.73 7.94 4.06
CA ARG A 99 -1.41 7.49 4.56
C ARG A 99 -0.38 7.35 3.47
N ASN A 100 0.80 7.92 3.72
CA ASN A 100 1.96 7.71 2.85
C ASN A 100 2.43 6.25 3.00
N SER A 101 2.65 5.58 1.87
CA SER A 101 2.96 4.14 1.85
C SER A 101 4.16 3.84 0.96
N LEU A 102 5.07 2.98 1.43
CA LEU A 102 6.24 2.52 0.69
C LEU A 102 6.19 0.99 0.55
N LEU A 103 6.17 0.48 -0.68
CA LEU A 103 6.24 -0.94 -0.98
C LEU A 103 7.62 -1.31 -1.51
N PHE A 104 8.22 -2.32 -0.92
CA PHE A 104 9.45 -2.93 -1.42
C PHE A 104 9.16 -4.23 -2.16
N GLN A 105 9.76 -4.35 -3.33
CA GLN A 105 9.95 -5.61 -4.07
C GLN A 105 11.41 -6.06 -3.96
N PRO A 106 11.77 -7.33 -4.22
CA PRO A 106 13.13 -7.83 -4.00
C PRO A 106 14.21 -7.06 -4.77
N THR A 107 13.92 -6.61 -5.99
CA THR A 107 14.86 -5.90 -6.87
C THR A 107 14.20 -4.67 -7.51
N ASP A 108 15.01 -3.75 -8.05
CA ASP A 108 14.49 -2.55 -8.74
C ASP A 108 13.66 -2.93 -9.97
N SER A 109 14.09 -3.93 -10.74
CA SER A 109 13.32 -4.44 -11.89
C SER A 109 11.97 -5.00 -11.44
N ALA A 110 11.93 -5.80 -10.36
CA ALA A 110 10.68 -6.32 -9.83
C ALA A 110 9.75 -5.19 -9.34
N ALA A 111 10.31 -4.12 -8.76
CA ALA A 111 9.53 -2.95 -8.34
C ALA A 111 8.92 -2.20 -9.54
N GLU A 112 9.69 -1.99 -10.61
CA GLU A 112 9.19 -1.36 -11.84
C GLU A 112 8.09 -2.20 -12.51
N ASP A 113 8.30 -3.51 -12.60
CA ASP A 113 7.33 -4.44 -13.19
C ASP A 113 6.05 -4.49 -12.36
N PHE A 114 6.18 -4.46 -11.03
CA PHE A 114 5.05 -4.38 -10.12
C PHE A 114 4.27 -3.08 -10.28
N MET A 115 4.96 -1.94 -10.41
CA MET A 115 4.32 -0.65 -10.64
C MET A 115 3.49 -0.67 -11.93
N LYS A 116 4.10 -1.10 -13.05
CA LYS A 116 3.45 -1.13 -14.37
C LYS A 116 2.28 -2.12 -14.42
N SER A 117 2.50 -3.33 -13.91
CA SER A 117 1.57 -4.44 -14.11
C SER A 117 0.44 -4.46 -13.09
N HIS A 118 0.73 -4.10 -11.84
CA HIS A 118 -0.24 -4.23 -10.75
C HIS A 118 -0.76 -2.88 -10.26
N VAL A 119 0.12 -1.92 -9.96
CA VAL A 119 -0.26 -0.65 -9.33
C VAL A 119 -1.02 0.24 -10.31
N GLU A 120 -0.47 0.47 -11.50
CA GLU A 120 -1.12 1.32 -12.52
C GLU A 120 -2.45 0.72 -12.98
N ALA A 121 -2.51 -0.60 -13.11
CA ALA A 121 -3.75 -1.32 -13.42
C ALA A 121 -4.78 -1.15 -12.29
N THR A 122 -4.36 -1.22 -11.03
CA THR A 122 -5.24 -0.98 -9.86
C THR A 122 -5.78 0.44 -9.87
N ILE A 123 -4.91 1.45 -10.01
CA ILE A 123 -5.31 2.86 -10.02
C ILE A 123 -6.30 3.16 -11.15
N ARG A 124 -6.12 2.53 -12.32
CA ARG A 124 -7.02 2.72 -13.47
C ARG A 124 -8.41 2.15 -13.25
N ASN A 125 -8.51 1.00 -12.55
CA ASN A 125 -9.74 0.23 -12.44
C ASN A 125 -10.51 0.45 -11.14
N VAL A 126 -9.87 0.99 -10.09
CA VAL A 126 -10.53 1.36 -8.83
C VAL A 126 -11.01 2.82 -8.92
N PRO A 127 -12.33 3.10 -8.99
CA PRO A 127 -12.86 4.43 -9.32
C PRO A 127 -12.35 5.54 -8.40
N CYS A 128 -12.39 5.33 -7.08
CA CYS A 128 -11.95 6.34 -6.12
C CYS A 128 -10.44 6.65 -6.23
N LEU A 129 -9.60 5.66 -6.54
CA LEU A 129 -8.16 5.89 -6.79
C LEU A 129 -7.92 6.61 -8.11
N LYS A 130 -8.73 6.31 -9.13
CA LYS A 130 -8.69 6.99 -10.43
C LYS A 130 -9.04 8.47 -10.28
N ASP A 131 -10.06 8.79 -9.50
CA ASP A 131 -10.49 10.17 -9.22
C ASP A 131 -9.40 10.96 -8.46
N LEU A 132 -8.65 10.27 -7.59
CA LEU A 132 -7.48 10.82 -6.91
C LEU A 132 -6.22 10.94 -7.79
N SER A 133 -6.28 10.49 -9.06
CA SER A 133 -5.14 10.39 -9.97
C SER A 133 -5.32 11.26 -11.23
N PRO A 134 -5.35 12.60 -11.10
CA PRO A 134 -5.60 13.49 -12.25
C PRO A 134 -4.50 13.42 -13.32
N TRP A 135 -3.34 12.85 -13.00
CA TRP A 135 -2.21 12.66 -13.90
C TRP A 135 -2.31 11.39 -14.77
N LEU A 136 -3.33 10.54 -14.57
CA LEU A 136 -3.46 9.29 -15.30
C LEU A 136 -3.55 9.54 -16.82
N GLY A 137 -2.76 8.83 -17.61
CA GLY A 137 -2.71 8.98 -19.07
C GLY A 137 -1.81 10.11 -19.59
N ARG A 138 -1.10 10.84 -18.72
CA ARG A 138 -0.16 11.91 -19.11
C ARG A 138 1.15 11.87 -18.33
N LYS A 139 2.20 12.44 -18.93
CA LYS A 139 3.50 12.64 -18.25
C LYS A 139 3.31 13.72 -17.18
N HIS A 140 3.62 13.40 -15.92
CA HIS A 140 3.44 14.32 -14.79
C HIS A 140 4.48 14.03 -13.71
N ARG A 141 4.90 15.05 -12.96
CA ARG A 141 5.90 14.89 -11.88
C ARG A 141 5.44 13.96 -10.76
N ASP A 142 4.13 13.93 -10.53
CA ASP A 142 3.48 13.11 -9.50
C ASP A 142 3.16 11.68 -10.00
N ASN A 143 3.57 11.35 -11.24
CA ASN A 143 3.39 10.05 -11.87
C ASN A 143 4.71 9.54 -12.45
N THR A 144 5.49 8.81 -11.66
CA THR A 144 6.75 8.19 -12.08
C THR A 144 6.69 6.68 -11.91
N LEU A 145 7.73 5.95 -12.35
CA LEU A 145 7.83 4.50 -12.15
C LEU A 145 8.02 4.11 -10.68
N THR A 146 8.45 5.03 -9.83
CA THR A 146 8.74 4.76 -8.42
C THR A 146 7.78 5.44 -7.46
N LEU A 147 7.00 6.42 -7.94
CA LEU A 147 6.09 7.23 -7.12
C LEU A 147 4.79 7.53 -7.87
N LYS A 148 3.67 7.28 -7.20
CA LYS A 148 2.35 7.84 -7.52
C LYS A 148 1.92 8.76 -6.40
N ARG A 149 1.78 10.07 -6.67
CA ARG A 149 1.29 11.06 -5.70
C ARG A 149 -0.10 11.51 -6.09
N PHE A 150 -1.04 11.32 -5.19
CA PHE A 150 -2.47 11.54 -5.40
C PHE A 150 -2.84 13.01 -5.14
N SER A 151 -4.01 13.44 -5.63
CA SER A 151 -4.52 14.80 -5.42
C SER A 151 -4.75 15.15 -3.95
N SER A 152 -4.90 14.15 -3.08
CA SER A 152 -4.93 14.29 -1.61
C SER A 152 -3.57 14.65 -1.00
N GLY A 153 -2.48 14.65 -1.77
CA GLY A 153 -1.12 14.84 -1.31
C GLY A 153 -0.43 13.56 -0.83
N VAL A 154 -1.18 12.46 -0.68
CA VAL A 154 -0.65 11.15 -0.29
C VAL A 154 0.25 10.60 -1.39
N GLY A 155 1.39 10.05 -1.00
CA GLY A 155 2.33 9.35 -1.87
C GLY A 155 2.32 7.85 -1.66
N PHE A 156 2.36 7.11 -2.76
CA PHE A 156 2.67 5.68 -2.81
C PHE A 156 3.98 5.47 -3.57
N TRP A 157 4.97 4.86 -2.91
CA TRP A 157 6.25 4.52 -3.50
C TRP A 157 6.36 3.01 -3.71
N CYS A 158 7.00 2.59 -4.81
CA CYS A 158 7.39 1.20 -5.06
C CYS A 158 8.87 1.17 -5.43
N LEU A 159 9.71 0.53 -4.60
CA LEU A 159 11.16 0.52 -4.73
C LEU A 159 11.75 -0.89 -4.63
N GLY A 160 12.93 -1.10 -5.18
CA GLY A 160 13.67 -2.35 -5.02
C GLY A 160 14.36 -2.45 -3.67
N GLY A 161 14.43 -3.66 -3.12
CA GLY A 161 15.00 -3.94 -1.81
C GLY A 161 16.50 -4.20 -1.80
N ALA A 162 17.15 -4.31 -2.96
CA ALA A 162 18.56 -4.69 -3.08
C ALA A 162 19.55 -3.53 -2.87
N ALA A 163 19.13 -2.28 -3.08
CA ALA A 163 20.02 -1.11 -3.01
C ALA A 163 19.74 -0.29 -1.73
N ALA A 164 20.78 0.01 -0.93
CA ALA A 164 20.64 0.72 0.33
C ALA A 164 20.08 2.14 0.15
N LYS A 165 20.38 2.79 -0.98
CA LYS A 165 19.84 4.11 -1.34
C LYS A 165 18.31 4.16 -1.29
N ASN A 166 17.61 3.06 -1.58
CA ASN A 166 16.16 3.01 -1.63
C ASN A 166 15.52 3.03 -0.23
N TYR A 167 16.30 2.78 0.82
CA TYR A 167 15.86 2.82 2.22
C TYR A 167 16.10 4.17 2.90
N ARG A 168 16.48 5.22 2.16
CA ARG A 168 16.80 6.55 2.70
C ARG A 168 15.69 7.56 2.40
N GLU A 169 15.70 8.68 3.12
CA GLU A 169 14.94 9.92 2.84
C GLU A 169 13.40 9.85 2.82
N LYS A 170 12.77 8.68 2.93
CA LYS A 170 11.30 8.57 2.98
C LYS A 170 10.81 8.58 4.42
N SER A 171 9.83 9.42 4.72
CA SER A 171 9.04 9.37 5.95
C SER A 171 7.63 9.00 5.54
N VAL A 172 7.19 7.81 5.95
CA VAL A 172 5.91 7.23 5.56
C VAL A 172 5.20 6.69 6.79
N ASP A 173 3.92 6.37 6.66
CA ASP A 173 3.14 5.74 7.74
C ASP A 173 3.14 4.22 7.61
N VAL A 174 3.25 3.71 6.37
CA VAL A 174 3.15 2.30 6.05
C VAL A 174 4.36 1.85 5.23
N VAL A 175 5.01 0.76 5.64
CA VAL A 175 5.96 0.01 4.82
C VAL A 175 5.39 -1.38 4.51
N CYS A 176 5.46 -1.78 3.24
CA CYS A 176 5.03 -3.08 2.75
C CYS A 176 6.21 -3.84 2.15
N TYR A 177 6.32 -5.13 2.42
CA TYR A 177 7.30 -6.04 1.83
C TYR A 177 6.57 -7.18 1.14
N ASP A 178 6.70 -7.25 -0.17
CA ASP A 178 6.18 -8.35 -0.98
C ASP A 178 7.33 -9.27 -1.39
N GLU A 179 7.09 -10.58 -1.33
CA GLU A 179 8.10 -11.60 -1.54
C GLU A 179 9.37 -11.47 -0.68
N LEU A 180 9.19 -11.11 0.60
CA LEU A 180 10.26 -10.91 1.59
C LEU A 180 11.32 -12.03 1.65
N SER A 181 10.95 -13.31 1.43
CA SER A 181 11.90 -14.43 1.39
C SER A 181 12.92 -14.36 0.24
N SER A 182 12.70 -13.48 -0.74
CA SER A 182 13.58 -13.26 -1.89
C SER A 182 14.52 -12.07 -1.70
N PHE A 183 14.46 -11.38 -0.56
CA PHE A 183 15.35 -10.26 -0.28
C PHE A 183 16.69 -10.78 0.24
N GLU A 184 17.75 -10.06 -0.11
CA GLU A 184 19.06 -10.28 0.51
C GLU A 184 18.98 -10.01 2.02
N PRO A 185 19.66 -10.82 2.83
CA PRO A 185 19.59 -10.68 4.27
C PRO A 185 20.32 -9.46 4.82
N ASP A 186 21.24 -8.91 4.03
CA ASP A 186 21.99 -7.71 4.30
C ASP A 186 22.01 -6.85 3.04
N VAL A 187 21.46 -5.65 3.13
CA VAL A 187 21.41 -4.69 2.03
C VAL A 187 22.71 -3.88 2.05
N GLU A 188 23.62 -4.20 1.14
CA GLU A 188 24.90 -3.50 0.95
C GLU A 188 25.73 -3.30 2.24
N LYS A 189 25.65 -4.24 3.19
CA LYS A 189 26.33 -4.21 4.50
C LYS A 189 25.77 -3.16 5.48
N GLU A 190 24.56 -2.65 5.24
CA GLU A 190 23.87 -1.70 6.14
C GLU A 190 22.86 -2.40 7.06
N GLY A 191 22.59 -3.70 6.84
CA GLY A 191 21.69 -4.50 7.67
C GLY A 191 20.47 -5.03 6.92
N SER A 192 19.54 -5.64 7.66
CA SER A 192 18.40 -6.34 7.06
C SER A 192 17.38 -5.37 6.43
N PRO A 193 16.69 -5.77 5.35
CA PRO A 193 15.71 -4.94 4.65
C PRO A 193 14.53 -4.50 5.55
N THR A 194 14.10 -5.36 6.48
CA THR A 194 13.05 -5.03 7.45
C THR A 194 13.50 -3.96 8.44
N LEU A 195 14.73 -4.05 8.95
CA LEU A 195 15.31 -3.03 9.82
C LEU A 195 15.44 -1.68 9.12
N LEU A 196 15.96 -1.67 7.88
CA LEU A 196 16.18 -0.43 7.14
C LEU A 196 14.88 0.23 6.69
N GLY A 197 13.90 -0.55 6.23
CA GLY A 197 12.62 -0.01 5.78
C GLY A 197 11.69 0.36 6.93
N ASP A 198 11.68 -0.37 8.06
CA ASP A 198 10.88 0.03 9.22
C ASP A 198 11.39 1.31 9.89
N LYS A 199 12.67 1.67 9.71
CA LYS A 199 13.16 3.01 10.10
C LYS A 199 12.43 4.14 9.37
N ARG A 200 11.75 3.88 8.24
CA ARG A 200 11.00 4.89 7.48
C ARG A 200 9.66 5.27 8.12
N ILE A 201 9.15 4.42 9.01
CA ILE A 201 7.92 4.64 9.79
C ILE A 201 8.22 5.09 11.22
N GLU A 202 9.50 5.23 11.60
CA GLU A 202 9.90 5.86 12.86
C GLU A 202 9.42 7.32 12.88
N GLY A 203 8.64 7.69 13.90
CA GLY A 203 8.03 9.02 14.03
C GLY A 203 6.64 9.16 13.40
N SER A 204 6.16 8.16 12.64
CA SER A 204 4.75 8.15 12.24
C SER A 204 3.86 7.99 13.48
N VAL A 205 2.71 8.68 13.47
CA VAL A 205 1.67 8.53 14.49
C VAL A 205 0.99 7.15 14.37
N TRP A 206 0.97 6.57 13.17
CA TRP A 206 0.26 5.33 12.85
C TRP A 206 1.17 4.35 12.10
N PRO A 207 2.29 3.92 12.70
CA PRO A 207 3.29 3.11 12.03
C PRO A 207 2.74 1.72 11.71
N LYS A 208 2.94 1.30 10.46
CA LYS A 208 2.52 -0.01 9.95
C LYS A 208 3.62 -0.68 9.13
N SER A 209 3.98 -1.91 9.47
CA SER A 209 4.87 -2.79 8.70
C SER A 209 4.11 -4.05 8.28
N ILE A 210 3.87 -4.22 6.98
CA ILE A 210 3.18 -5.39 6.39
C ILE A 210 4.20 -6.20 5.62
N ARG A 211 4.34 -7.48 5.95
CA ARG A 211 5.36 -8.36 5.39
C ARG A 211 4.72 -9.67 4.99
N GLY A 212 4.98 -10.14 3.76
CA GLY A 212 4.45 -11.42 3.33
C GLY A 212 5.31 -12.08 2.25
N SER A 213 5.40 -13.40 2.32
CA SER A 213 6.11 -14.19 1.32
C SER A 213 5.80 -15.68 1.46
N THR A 214 6.13 -16.41 0.40
CA THR A 214 6.24 -17.87 0.49
C THR A 214 7.55 -18.23 1.19
N PRO A 215 7.55 -19.07 2.24
CA PRO A 215 8.79 -19.49 2.89
C PRO A 215 9.64 -20.29 1.90
N LYS A 216 10.96 -20.06 1.95
CA LYS A 216 11.95 -20.76 1.10
C LYS A 216 12.78 -21.73 1.92
N ILE A 217 14.02 -21.34 2.25
CA ILE A 217 14.98 -22.19 2.95
C ILE A 217 14.82 -21.97 4.46
N LYS A 218 14.49 -23.04 5.18
CA LYS A 218 14.30 -23.00 6.63
C LYS A 218 15.54 -22.44 7.33
N GLY A 219 15.34 -21.52 8.26
CA GLY A 219 16.40 -20.96 9.10
C GLY A 219 17.18 -19.78 8.51
N THR A 220 17.13 -19.56 7.19
CA THR A 220 17.68 -18.36 6.53
C THR A 220 16.59 -17.48 5.92
N CYS A 221 15.36 -17.97 5.89
CA CYS A 221 14.21 -17.28 5.30
C CYS A 221 13.76 -16.06 6.13
N GLN A 222 13.74 -14.89 5.51
CA GLN A 222 13.41 -13.63 6.17
C GLN A 222 11.98 -13.58 6.71
N ILE A 223 10.99 -14.13 5.99
CA ILE A 223 9.60 -14.15 6.49
C ILE A 223 9.46 -15.09 7.70
N GLU A 224 10.18 -16.20 7.73
CA GLU A 224 10.19 -17.10 8.89
C GLU A 224 10.82 -16.42 10.10
N LYS A 225 11.98 -15.76 9.91
CA LYS A 225 12.63 -14.98 10.96
C LYS A 225 11.67 -13.93 11.53
N ALA A 226 11.05 -13.13 10.67
CA ALA A 226 10.11 -12.09 11.08
C ALA A 226 8.88 -12.65 11.82
N ALA A 227 8.37 -13.80 11.41
CA ALA A 227 7.25 -14.46 12.09
C ALA A 227 7.67 -15.05 13.46
N ASN A 228 8.87 -15.60 13.58
CA ASN A 228 9.39 -16.14 14.84
C ASN A 228 9.69 -15.04 15.88
N GLU A 229 10.03 -13.83 15.42
CA GLU A 229 10.22 -12.65 16.29
C GLU A 229 8.90 -12.02 16.75
N SER A 230 7.76 -12.48 16.23
CA SER A 230 6.45 -11.93 16.59
C SER A 230 5.95 -12.46 17.93
N ALA A 231 5.39 -11.58 18.76
CA ALA A 231 4.84 -11.95 20.07
C ALA A 231 3.65 -12.93 19.99
N HIS A 232 2.94 -12.93 18.87
CA HIS A 232 1.79 -13.79 18.63
C HIS A 232 1.93 -14.49 17.27
N PHE A 233 1.66 -15.80 17.26
CA PHE A 233 1.68 -16.61 16.05
C PHE A 233 0.33 -17.31 15.89
N MET A 234 -0.40 -16.97 14.83
CA MET A 234 -1.69 -17.58 14.51
C MET A 234 -1.54 -18.53 13.32
N ARG A 235 -2.20 -19.69 13.37
CA ARG A 235 -2.26 -20.66 12.26
C ARG A 235 -3.68 -20.77 11.78
N PHE A 236 -3.89 -20.51 10.50
CA PHE A 236 -5.16 -20.73 9.82
C PHE A 236 -4.99 -21.91 8.86
N TYR A 237 -5.90 -22.87 8.96
CA TYR A 237 -6.00 -23.97 8.03
C TYR A 237 -7.11 -23.61 7.05
N VAL A 238 -6.74 -23.37 5.79
CA VAL A 238 -7.62 -22.92 4.70
C VAL A 238 -7.74 -24.01 3.67
#